data_AF-A0A9E0AK94-F1
#
_entry.id   AF-A0A9E0AK94-F1
#
_cell.length_a   1.000
_cell.length_b   1.000
_cell.length_c   1.000
_cell.angle_alpha   90.00
_cell.angle_beta   90.00
_cell.angle_gamma   90.00
#
_symmetry.space_group_name_H-M   'P 1'
#
loop_
_entity.id
_entity.type
_entity.pdbx_description
1 polymer ?
#
loop_
_entity_poly.entity_id
_entity_poly.type
_entity_poly.pdbx_seq_one_letter_code
_entity_poly.pdbx_strand_id
1 'polypeptide(L)'
;MDSRILLGKILQRLKDNGKAQVEGYNSFGYIRETENAVWVTRETGDNTPVPFDKILKGISAYQSNSILYNQGPTALREFGITHVTSPIFALLHLLEKEDYSKF
;
A
#
# COMPACT_ATOMS: atom_id res chain seq x y z
N MET A 1 -14.24 -7.75 -0.34
CA MET A 1 -13.49 -8.47 0.71
C MET A 1 -13.30 -7.55 1.93
N ASP A 2 -13.16 -8.09 3.14
CA ASP A 2 -12.89 -7.28 4.34
C ASP A 2 -11.50 -6.60 4.25
N SER A 3 -11.42 -5.31 4.59
CA SER A 3 -10.18 -4.53 4.45
C SER A 3 -9.04 -5.04 5.32
N ARG A 4 -9.31 -5.68 6.46
CA ARG A 4 -8.27 -6.29 7.32
C ARG A 4 -7.71 -7.57 6.70
N ILE A 5 -8.53 -8.33 5.97
CA ILE A 5 -8.04 -9.49 5.20
C ILE A 5 -7.10 -9.02 4.10
N LEU A 6 -7.46 -7.96 3.38
CA LEU A 6 -6.61 -7.37 2.33
C LEU A 6 -5.29 -6.81 2.92
N LEU A 7 -5.35 -6.13 4.06
CA LEU A 7 -4.14 -5.72 4.78
C LEU A 7 -3.23 -6.91 5.09
N GLY A 8 -3.78 -8.00 5.63
CA GLY A 8 -3.03 -9.22 5.90
C GLY A 8 -2.35 -9.80 4.66
N LYS A 9 -3.08 -9.87 3.53
CA LYS A 9 -2.52 -10.33 2.25
C LYS A 9 -1.40 -9.42 1.74
N ILE A 10 -1.55 -8.09 1.84
CA ILE A 10 -0.52 -7.11 1.45
C ILE A 10 0.75 -7.35 2.27
N LEU A 11 0.62 -7.46 3.60
CA LEU A 11 1.76 -7.69 4.48
C LEU A 11 2.45 -9.03 4.20
N GLN A 12 1.68 -10.09 3.92
CA GLN A 12 2.23 -11.38 3.54
C GLN A 12 3.02 -11.29 2.24
N ARG A 13 2.43 -10.74 1.16
CA ARG A 13 3.12 -10.59 -0.13
C ARG A 13 4.37 -9.71 -0.03
N LEU A 14 4.35 -8.67 0.81
CA LEU A 14 5.51 -7.82 1.05
C LEU A 14 6.68 -8.62 1.67
N LYS A 15 6.39 -9.48 2.65
CA LYS A 15 7.42 -10.35 3.28
C LYS A 15 7.97 -11.34 2.28
N ASP A 16 7.08 -12.01 1.54
CA ASP A 16 7.44 -13.07 0.59
C ASP A 16 8.32 -12.51 -0.54
N ASN A 17 7.97 -11.31 -1.04
CA ASN A 17 8.72 -10.66 -2.12
C ASN A 17 9.94 -9.88 -1.62
N GLY A 18 10.03 -9.60 -0.32
CA GLY A 18 11.05 -8.73 0.29
C GLY A 18 10.93 -7.24 -0.06
N LYS A 19 10.11 -6.86 -1.06
CA LYS A 19 9.84 -5.47 -1.45
C LYS A 19 8.51 -5.29 -2.17
N ALA A 20 8.02 -4.06 -2.18
CA ALA A 20 6.91 -3.60 -3.02
C ALA A 20 7.42 -2.59 -4.07
N GLN A 21 7.01 -2.75 -5.32
CA GLN A 21 7.37 -1.85 -6.41
C GLN A 21 6.29 -1.90 -7.50
N VAL A 22 5.90 -0.72 -7.99
CA VAL A 22 5.13 -0.57 -9.23
C VAL A 22 6.10 -0.13 -10.32
N GLU A 23 5.98 -0.70 -11.52
CA GLU A 23 6.84 -0.33 -12.65
C GLU A 23 6.79 1.19 -12.90
N GLY A 24 7.96 1.81 -13.09
CA GLY A 24 8.09 3.26 -13.22
C GLY A 24 8.06 4.06 -11.91
N TYR A 25 7.91 3.40 -10.75
CA TYR A 25 7.94 4.01 -9.42
C TYR A 25 9.04 3.40 -8.53
N ASN A 26 9.39 4.12 -7.47
CA ASN A 26 10.38 3.68 -6.48
C ASN A 26 9.96 2.37 -5.80
N SER A 27 10.95 1.55 -5.46
CA SER A 27 10.76 0.37 -4.61
C SER A 27 10.84 0.67 -3.12
N PHE A 28 10.17 -0.19 -2.34
CA PHE A 28 10.11 -0.12 -0.89
C PHE A 28 10.34 -1.52 -0.29
N GLY A 29 11.50 -1.73 0.33
CA GLY A 29 11.89 -3.02 0.89
C GLY A 29 11.27 -3.26 2.27
N TYR A 30 10.90 -4.50 2.57
CA TYR A 30 10.42 -4.88 3.90
C TYR A 30 11.55 -4.79 4.95
N ILE A 31 11.23 -4.26 6.13
CA ILE A 31 12.15 -4.27 7.29
C ILE A 31 11.56 -5.10 8.42
N ARG A 32 10.39 -4.67 8.93
CA ARG A 32 9.69 -5.29 10.07
C ARG A 32 8.28 -4.74 10.19
N GLU A 33 7.39 -5.46 10.88
CA GLU A 33 6.15 -4.89 11.43
C GLU A 33 6.32 -4.46 12.88
N THR A 34 5.40 -3.60 13.29
CA THR A 34 5.07 -3.26 14.67
C THR A 34 3.57 -3.49 14.86
N GLU A 35 3.03 -3.21 16.04
CA GLU A 35 1.60 -3.39 16.33
C GLU A 35 0.68 -2.58 15.39
N ASN A 36 1.15 -1.45 14.86
CA ASN A 36 0.32 -0.51 14.11
C ASN A 36 0.92 -0.02 12.77
N ALA A 37 2.09 -0.51 12.36
CA ALA A 37 2.75 -0.07 11.15
C ALA A 37 3.70 -1.12 10.59
N VAL A 38 3.96 -1.05 9.29
CA VAL A 38 5.07 -1.75 8.62
C VAL A 38 6.18 -0.76 8.29
N TRP A 39 7.40 -1.10 8.62
CA TRP A 39 8.59 -0.32 8.29
C TRP A 39 9.13 -0.76 6.94
N VAL A 40 9.37 0.21 6.06
CA VAL A 40 9.93 -0.03 4.73
C VAL A 40 11.20 0.79 4.50
N THR A 41 12.14 0.22 3.74
CA THR A 41 13.26 0.98 3.17
C THR A 41 12.77 1.83 2.00
N ARG A 42 13.52 2.87 1.66
CA ARG A 42 13.32 3.66 0.45
C ARG A 42 14.59 3.59 -0.38
N GLU A 43 14.44 3.63 -1.70
CA GLU A 43 15.60 3.81 -2.60
C GLU A 43 16.35 5.10 -2.29
N THR A 44 15.61 6.15 -1.93
CA THR A 44 16.16 7.44 -1.53
C THR A 44 15.46 7.94 -0.27
N GLY A 45 16.27 8.39 0.69
CA GLY A 45 15.82 8.93 1.97
C GLY A 45 15.68 7.89 3.08
N ASP A 46 15.03 8.28 4.17
CA ASP A 46 14.99 7.49 5.39
C ASP A 46 13.95 6.37 5.36
N ASN A 47 14.25 5.31 6.11
CA ASN A 47 13.31 4.25 6.43
C ASN A 47 12.02 4.85 6.99
N THR A 48 10.89 4.48 6.40
CA THR A 48 9.62 5.14 6.68
C THR A 48 8.63 4.13 7.25
N PRO A 49 8.01 4.43 8.40
CA PRO A 49 6.88 3.65 8.87
C PRO A 49 5.65 3.95 8.01
N VAL A 50 4.94 2.91 7.60
CA VAL A 50 3.64 2.98 6.92
C VAL A 50 2.57 2.49 7.88
N PRO A 51 1.78 3.42 8.47
CA PRO A 51 0.73 3.08 9.41
C PRO A 51 -0.37 2.21 8.79
N PHE A 52 -0.86 1.22 9.53
CA PHE A 52 -1.90 0.30 9.06
C PHE A 52 -3.24 1.00 8.79
N ASP A 53 -3.59 2.02 9.58
CA ASP A 53 -4.78 2.85 9.36
C ASP A 53 -4.75 3.53 7.98
N LYS A 54 -3.58 3.99 7.53
CA LYS A 54 -3.41 4.58 6.20
C LYS A 54 -3.46 3.56 5.07
N ILE A 55 -2.91 2.36 5.28
CA ILE A 55 -3.06 1.25 4.31
C ILE A 55 -4.53 0.87 4.19
N LEU A 56 -5.24 0.71 5.32
CA LEU A 56 -6.68 0.45 5.35
C LEU A 56 -7.47 1.55 4.65
N LYS A 57 -7.09 2.81 4.83
CA LYS A 57 -7.70 3.93 4.10
C LYS A 57 -7.49 3.84 2.59
N GLY A 58 -6.29 3.45 2.15
CA GLY A 58 -5.98 3.18 0.75
C GLY A 58 -6.78 2.01 0.17
N ILE A 59 -6.92 0.91 0.93
CA ILE A 59 -7.76 -0.23 0.57
C ILE A 59 -9.21 0.23 0.38
N SER A 60 -9.77 0.96 1.35
CA SER A 60 -11.13 1.49 1.26
C SER A 60 -11.30 2.44 0.06
N ALA A 61 -10.29 3.25 -0.25
CA ALA A 61 -10.30 4.10 -1.43
C ALA A 61 -10.42 3.26 -2.71
N TYR A 62 -9.59 2.22 -2.89
CA TYR A 62 -9.63 1.34 -4.07
C TYR A 62 -10.92 0.55 -4.17
N GLN A 63 -11.48 0.11 -3.04
CA GLN A 63 -12.80 -0.54 -2.99
C GLN A 63 -13.94 0.41 -3.38
N SER A 64 -13.84 1.70 -3.05
CA SER A 64 -14.86 2.71 -3.36
C SER A 64 -14.75 3.28 -4.77
N ASN A 65 -13.53 3.31 -5.33
CA ASN A 65 -13.25 3.87 -6.64
C ASN A 65 -12.14 3.06 -7.32
N SER A 66 -12.54 2.10 -8.16
CA SER A 66 -11.63 1.19 -8.87
C SER A 66 -10.76 1.88 -9.93
N ILE A 67 -11.07 3.12 -10.31
CA ILE A 67 -10.26 3.90 -11.26
C ILE A 67 -8.91 4.26 -10.62
N LEU A 68 -8.85 4.42 -9.29
CA LEU A 68 -7.64 4.80 -8.56
C LEU A 68 -6.48 3.82 -8.72
N TYR A 69 -6.78 2.53 -8.97
CA TYR A 69 -5.75 1.51 -9.22
C TYR A 69 -4.89 1.88 -10.44
N ASN A 70 -5.50 2.51 -11.45
CA ASN A 70 -4.82 2.89 -12.69
C ASN A 70 -4.22 4.30 -12.63
N GLN A 71 -4.27 4.96 -11.47
CA GLN A 71 -3.72 6.31 -11.27
C GLN A 71 -2.39 6.26 -10.54
N GLY A 72 -1.69 7.40 -10.48
CA GLY A 72 -0.47 7.52 -9.70
C GLY A 72 -0.70 7.67 -8.18
N PRO A 73 0.36 7.61 -7.37
CA PRO A 73 0.28 7.70 -5.90
C PRO A 73 -0.37 9.00 -5.40
N THR A 74 -0.30 10.10 -6.17
CA THR A 74 -0.91 11.39 -5.81
C THR A 74 -2.43 11.34 -5.71
N ALA A 75 -3.09 10.41 -6.40
CA ALA A 75 -4.55 10.24 -6.33
C ALA A 75 -5.04 9.90 -4.91
N LEU A 76 -4.21 9.25 -4.11
CA LEU A 76 -4.53 8.92 -2.71
C LEU A 76 -4.61 10.15 -1.79
N ARG A 77 -4.13 11.32 -2.25
CA ARG A 77 -4.22 12.58 -1.47
C ARG A 77 -5.65 13.05 -1.29
N GLU A 78 -6.51 12.83 -2.27
CA GLU A 78 -7.95 13.14 -2.19
C GLU A 78 -8.63 12.33 -1.08
N PHE A 79 -8.05 11.18 -0.72
CA PHE A 79 -8.48 10.33 0.38
C PHE A 79 -7.71 10.64 1.67
N GLY A 80 -7.07 11.80 1.78
CA GLY A 80 -6.37 12.28 2.97
C GLY A 80 -5.09 11.52 3.33
N ILE A 81 -4.43 10.90 2.35
CA ILE A 81 -3.10 10.30 2.49
C ILE A 81 -2.09 11.28 1.87
N THR A 82 -1.33 12.03 2.67
CA THR A 82 -0.49 13.13 2.14
C THR A 82 1.02 12.88 2.17
N HIS A 83 1.54 12.17 3.18
CA HIS A 83 2.99 12.06 3.43
C HIS A 83 3.61 10.68 3.17
N VAL A 84 2.79 9.68 2.83
CA VAL A 84 3.22 8.28 2.60
C VAL A 84 2.48 7.67 1.40
N THR A 85 2.11 8.51 0.43
CA THR A 85 1.33 8.07 -0.73
C THR A 85 2.05 7.04 -1.57
N SER A 86 3.33 7.28 -1.91
CA SER A 86 4.12 6.36 -2.74
C SER A 86 4.31 4.98 -2.12
N PRO A 87 4.74 4.82 -0.84
CA PRO A 87 4.84 3.50 -0.25
C PRO A 87 3.47 2.83 -0.12
N ILE A 88 2.40 3.55 0.25
CA ILE A 88 1.06 2.96 0.30
C ILE A 88 0.61 2.48 -1.08
N PHE A 89 0.81 3.29 -2.11
CA PHE A 89 0.49 2.93 -3.49
C PHE A 89 1.19 1.64 -3.92
N ALA A 90 2.49 1.52 -3.64
CA ALA A 90 3.26 0.31 -3.94
C ALA A 90 2.75 -0.91 -3.15
N LEU A 91 2.40 -0.73 -1.87
CA LEU A 91 1.83 -1.80 -1.05
C LEU A 91 0.47 -2.26 -1.56
N LEU A 92 -0.40 -1.34 -1.99
CA LEU A 92 -1.70 -1.70 -2.57
C LEU A 92 -1.55 -2.51 -3.86
N HIS A 93 -0.52 -2.22 -4.66
CA HIS A 93 -0.21 -2.94 -5.89
C HIS A 93 0.48 -4.29 -5.69
N LEU A 94 0.73 -4.70 -4.44
CA LEU A 94 1.03 -6.09 -4.17
C LEU A 94 -0.18 -6.99 -4.43
N LEU A 95 -1.39 -6.44 -4.46
CA LEU A 95 -2.63 -7.13 -4.82
C LEU A 95 -3.08 -6.77 -6.24
N GLU A 96 -3.84 -7.66 -6.86
CA GLU A 96 -4.44 -7.39 -8.16
C GLU A 96 -5.67 -6.50 -8.02
N LYS A 97 -6.10 -5.86 -9.10
CA LYS A 97 -7.23 -4.93 -9.09
C LYS A 97 -8.52 -5.62 -8.59
N GLU A 98 -8.69 -6.88 -8.94
CA GLU A 98 -9.84 -7.73 -8.64
C GLU A 98 -9.94 -8.07 -7.15
N ASP A 99 -8.82 -8.06 -6.40
CA ASP A 99 -8.84 -8.24 -4.95
C ASP A 99 -9.65 -7.13 -4.25
N TYR A 100 -9.79 -5.95 -4.88
CA TYR A 100 -10.51 -4.79 -4.35
C TYR A 100 -11.99 -4.75 -4.73
N SER A 101 -12.43 -5.50 -5.74
CA SER A 101 -13.86 -5.60 -6.04
C SER A 101 -14.58 -6.41 -4.94
N LYS A 102 -15.72 -5.89 -4.48
CA LYS A 102 -16.68 -6.70 -3.72
C LYS A 102 -17.41 -7.58 -4.73
N PHE A 103 -17.31 -8.91 -4.58
CA PHE A 103 -18.27 -9.84 -5.18
C PHE A 103 -19.67 -9.53 -4.67
#